data_AF-A0A1M3NFK2-F1
#
_entry.id   AF-A0A1M3NFK2-F1
#
_cell.length_a   1.000
_cell.length_b   1.000
_cell.length_c   1.000
_cell.angle_alpha   90.00
_cell.angle_beta   90.00
_cell.angle_gamma   90.00
#
_symmetry.space_group_name_H-M   'P 1'
#
loop_
_entity.id
_entity.type
_entity.pdbx_description
1 polymer ?
#
loop_
_entity_poly.entity_id
_entity_poly.type
_entity_poly.pdbx_seq_one_letter_code
_entity_poly.pdbx_strand_id
1 'polypeptide(L)'
;MGKKQPARARPATSGALQTDIVIPGLADARKRIDALDDQILDLLGRRANVARDIAEKKRAAAMPVFHDPERERRVLERLIGKGGERFPPDAIRAVFREVMSACLSVEQPLRVAYLGPEGTFTQLAARRLFGLQARYRECATIDAVFEAVSSKDAAYGVVPFENSTEGAVSMTSDALLDDDLVIRQECVLPIAHALLSRAPSLSAITTVYSHPQALAQCRSWLAKHLPRAQVVQTTSTAAAAREAKADDHAAAIAAEIAAEIHALPVVRSNIQDRAENATRFVVVAREDAPPTGRDRTTIAFGVADEKGALRRVLSVLEDCDVNLTRIESRPNKNRAWHYLFLVDLEGHRKDEPVARALAAVAKSADFVKVIGSYPRAEPAAEEMRRTPSPSEKTPRRRRR
;
A
#
# COMPACT_ATOMS: atom_id res chain seq x y z
N MET A 1 7.59 82.46 24.90
CA MET A 1 7.73 82.52 23.43
C MET A 1 8.56 81.30 23.00
N GLY A 2 7.93 80.22 22.50
CA GLY A 2 7.93 79.83 21.08
C GLY A 2 9.29 79.19 20.71
N LYS A 3 9.44 77.93 20.31
CA LYS A 3 8.60 77.04 19.48
C LYS A 3 8.93 75.57 19.81
N LYS A 4 7.90 74.71 19.91
CA LYS A 4 8.02 73.24 19.89
C LYS A 4 8.41 72.79 18.48
N GLN A 5 9.48 72.01 18.34
CA GLN A 5 9.79 71.26 17.11
C GLN A 5 8.91 70.00 17.05
N PRO A 6 8.27 69.68 15.91
CA PRO A 6 7.48 68.46 15.79
C PRO A 6 8.36 67.26 15.44
N ALA A 7 7.97 66.11 16.01
CA ALA A 7 8.57 64.80 15.78
C ALA A 7 8.50 64.40 14.29
N ARG A 8 9.63 63.92 13.75
CA ARG A 8 9.70 63.27 12.44
C ARG A 8 9.01 61.91 12.51
N ALA A 9 7.77 61.86 12.03
CA ALA A 9 7.10 60.60 11.71
C ALA A 9 7.87 59.90 10.58
N ARG A 10 8.25 58.63 10.79
CA ARG A 10 8.73 57.74 9.75
C ARG A 10 7.64 57.60 8.68
N PRO A 11 7.97 57.64 7.38
CA PRO A 11 6.98 57.37 6.34
C PRO A 11 6.54 55.91 6.50
N ALA A 12 5.24 55.71 6.67
CA ALA A 12 4.61 54.41 6.46
C ALA A 12 5.01 53.97 5.05
N THR A 13 5.78 52.89 4.96
CA THR A 13 6.03 52.19 3.70
C THR A 13 4.70 51.63 3.24
N SER A 14 4.02 52.44 2.43
CA SER A 14 3.05 52.12 1.41
C SER A 14 3.07 50.62 1.10
N GLY A 15 2.00 49.92 1.50
CA GLY A 15 1.69 48.59 1.00
C GLY A 15 1.73 48.63 -0.52
N ALA A 16 2.70 47.93 -1.09
CA ALA A 16 2.82 47.78 -2.51
C ALA A 16 1.59 47.00 -3.02
N LEU A 17 0.62 47.74 -3.56
CA LEU A 17 -0.22 47.40 -4.71
C LEU A 17 -0.42 45.90 -4.93
N GLN A 18 -1.30 45.27 -4.14
CA GLN A 18 -2.18 44.26 -4.71
C GLN A 18 -3.11 45.02 -5.66
N THR A 19 -2.65 45.17 -6.90
CA THR A 19 -3.54 45.49 -8.01
C THR A 19 -4.51 44.31 -8.05
N ASP A 20 -5.72 44.50 -7.56
CA ASP A 20 -6.83 43.59 -7.81
C ASP A 20 -6.99 43.51 -9.33
N ILE A 21 -6.33 42.53 -9.93
CA ILE A 21 -6.59 42.15 -11.32
C ILE A 21 -8.01 41.59 -11.28
N VAL A 22 -8.99 42.47 -11.51
CA VAL A 22 -10.38 42.09 -11.74
C VAL A 22 -10.39 41.37 -13.07
N ILE A 23 -10.17 40.06 -13.06
CA ILE A 23 -10.29 39.21 -14.25
C ILE A 23 -11.78 39.19 -14.62
N PRO A 24 -12.19 39.83 -15.72
CA PRO A 24 -13.60 39.88 -16.10
C PRO A 24 -14.14 38.47 -16.34
N GLY A 25 -15.33 38.16 -15.81
CA GLY A 25 -15.95 36.84 -15.92
C GLY A 25 -15.43 35.78 -14.93
N LEU A 26 -14.43 36.10 -14.10
CA LEU A 26 -13.95 35.17 -13.05
C LEU A 26 -15.04 34.87 -12.01
N ALA A 27 -15.80 35.88 -11.60
CA ALA A 27 -16.88 35.71 -10.64
C ALA A 27 -17.99 34.80 -11.19
N ASP A 28 -18.34 34.95 -12.48
CA ASP A 28 -19.34 34.10 -13.14
C ASP A 28 -18.82 32.68 -13.37
N ALA A 29 -17.53 32.52 -13.70
CA ALA A 29 -16.90 31.21 -13.79
C ALA A 29 -16.89 30.48 -12.43
N ARG A 30 -16.64 31.20 -11.32
CA ARG A 30 -16.73 30.64 -9.96
C ARG A 30 -18.15 30.19 -9.62
N LYS A 31 -19.17 31.01 -9.87
CA LYS A 31 -20.57 30.61 -9.68
C LYS A 31 -20.95 29.37 -10.49
N ARG A 32 -20.41 29.23 -11.71
CA ARG A 32 -20.62 28.03 -12.53
C ARG A 32 -19.93 26.80 -11.93
N ILE A 33 -18.77 26.96 -11.31
CA ILE A 33 -18.09 25.88 -10.57
C ILE A 33 -18.92 25.51 -9.34
N ASP A 34 -19.35 26.48 -8.54
CA ASP A 34 -20.17 26.24 -7.34
C ASP A 34 -21.43 25.43 -7.69
N ALA A 35 -22.13 25.82 -8.77
CA ALA A 35 -23.31 25.10 -9.25
C ALA A 35 -23.02 23.69 -9.80
N LEU A 36 -21.80 23.42 -10.28
CA LEU A 36 -21.36 22.08 -10.67
C LEU A 36 -20.99 21.26 -9.43
N ASP A 37 -20.37 21.88 -8.42
CA ASP A 37 -19.99 21.24 -7.16
C ASP A 37 -21.24 20.81 -6.38
N ASP A 38 -22.28 21.63 -6.35
CA ASP A 38 -23.60 21.27 -5.78
C ASP A 38 -24.19 20.05 -6.50
N GLN A 39 -24.12 19.99 -7.83
CA GLN A 39 -24.58 18.84 -8.60
C GLN A 39 -23.74 17.59 -8.34
N ILE A 40 -22.43 17.73 -8.17
CA ILE A 40 -21.54 16.64 -7.78
C ILE A 40 -21.95 16.11 -6.40
N LEU A 41 -22.17 16.99 -5.43
CA LEU A 41 -22.59 16.61 -4.08
C LEU A 41 -23.92 15.84 -4.09
N ASP A 42 -24.91 16.31 -4.86
CA ASP A 42 -26.19 15.63 -5.04
C ASP A 42 -26.02 14.23 -5.66
N LEU A 43 -25.19 14.11 -6.70
CA LEU A 43 -24.88 12.82 -7.34
C LEU A 43 -24.17 11.87 -6.37
N LEU A 44 -23.25 12.37 -5.55
CA LEU A 44 -22.57 11.60 -4.51
C LEU A 44 -23.56 11.13 -3.44
N GLY A 45 -24.48 12.00 -2.99
CA GLY A 45 -25.54 11.65 -2.05
C GLY A 45 -26.47 10.56 -2.58
N ARG A 46 -26.93 10.69 -3.83
CA ARG A 46 -27.73 9.66 -4.50
C ARG A 46 -26.98 8.33 -4.62
N ARG A 47 -25.69 8.38 -4.97
CA ARG A 47 -24.85 7.19 -5.05
C ARG A 47 -24.68 6.51 -3.68
N ALA A 48 -24.48 7.29 -2.61
CA ALA A 48 -24.38 6.78 -1.26
C ALA A 48 -25.67 6.07 -0.81
N ASN A 49 -26.84 6.62 -1.16
CA ASN A 49 -28.12 5.95 -0.88
C ASN A 49 -28.25 4.62 -1.62
N VAL A 50 -27.89 4.55 -2.90
CA VAL A 50 -27.90 3.27 -3.65
C VAL A 50 -26.91 2.26 -3.06
N ALA A 51 -25.75 2.71 -2.59
CA ALA A 51 -24.79 1.85 -1.90
C ALA A 51 -25.39 1.25 -0.62
N ARG A 52 -26.09 2.09 0.17
CA ARG A 52 -26.82 1.67 1.38
C ARG A 52 -27.87 0.59 1.08
N ASP A 53 -28.68 0.80 0.06
CA ASP A 53 -29.71 -0.16 -0.34
C ASP A 53 -29.09 -1.51 -0.77
N ILE A 54 -27.95 -1.48 -1.46
CA ILE A 54 -27.22 -2.70 -1.87
C ILE A 54 -26.72 -3.44 -0.63
N ALA A 55 -26.17 -2.72 0.34
CA ALA A 55 -25.67 -3.35 1.55
C ALA A 55 -26.78 -3.92 2.43
N GLU A 56 -27.92 -3.23 2.56
CA GLU A 56 -29.09 -3.76 3.26
C GLU A 56 -29.55 -5.09 2.65
N LYS A 57 -29.62 -5.16 1.31
CA LYS A 57 -29.93 -6.41 0.59
C LYS A 57 -28.89 -7.50 0.85
N LYS A 58 -27.60 -7.15 0.88
CA LYS A 58 -26.52 -8.10 1.19
C LYS A 58 -26.66 -8.63 2.62
N ARG A 59 -26.86 -7.76 3.62
CA ARG A 59 -27.08 -8.17 5.02
C ARG A 59 -28.29 -9.10 5.16
N ALA A 60 -29.41 -8.75 4.52
CA ALA A 60 -30.63 -9.56 4.54
C ALA A 60 -30.40 -10.96 3.93
N ALA A 61 -29.52 -11.06 2.94
CA ALA A 61 -29.13 -12.33 2.33
C ALA A 61 -28.01 -13.08 3.07
N ALA A 62 -27.60 -12.62 4.27
CA ALA A 62 -26.38 -13.05 4.96
C ALA A 62 -25.13 -13.01 4.07
N MET A 63 -25.17 -12.20 3.01
CA MET A 63 -24.05 -11.96 2.13
C MET A 63 -23.16 -10.91 2.76
N PRO A 64 -21.85 -11.04 2.58
CA PRO A 64 -20.96 -10.07 3.17
C PRO A 64 -21.07 -8.67 2.55
N VAL A 65 -21.15 -7.65 3.40
CA VAL A 65 -21.09 -6.23 3.02
C VAL A 65 -19.62 -5.83 2.88
N PHE A 66 -18.95 -6.32 1.85
CA PHE A 66 -17.54 -6.07 1.63
C PHE A 66 -17.27 -5.14 0.44
N HIS A 67 -16.12 -4.47 0.49
CA HIS A 67 -15.45 -3.91 -0.67
C HIS A 67 -15.12 -5.05 -1.64
N ASP A 68 -15.55 -4.94 -2.89
CA ASP A 68 -15.25 -5.87 -3.97
C ASP A 68 -14.22 -5.19 -4.89
N PRO A 69 -12.92 -5.51 -4.74
CA PRO A 69 -11.84 -4.88 -5.50
C PRO A 69 -12.00 -5.07 -7.01
N GLU A 70 -12.61 -6.17 -7.45
CA GLU A 70 -12.85 -6.43 -8.88
C GLU A 70 -14.01 -5.61 -9.41
N ARG A 71 -15.07 -5.43 -8.62
CA ARG A 71 -16.12 -4.48 -8.96
C ARG A 71 -15.55 -3.07 -9.05
N GLU A 72 -14.70 -2.69 -8.11
CA GLU A 72 -14.01 -1.40 -8.12
C GLU A 72 -13.14 -1.24 -9.38
N ARG A 73 -12.26 -2.22 -9.67
CA ARG A 73 -11.40 -2.23 -10.87
C ARG A 73 -12.21 -2.07 -12.15
N ARG A 74 -13.27 -2.87 -12.33
CA ARG A 74 -14.17 -2.79 -13.49
C ARG A 74 -14.86 -1.43 -13.61
N VAL A 75 -15.26 -0.83 -12.48
CA VAL A 75 -15.84 0.52 -12.48
C VAL A 75 -14.80 1.55 -12.90
N LEU A 76 -13.59 1.48 -12.36
CA LEU A 76 -12.48 2.39 -12.70
C LEU A 76 -12.09 2.28 -14.18
N GLU A 77 -11.91 1.06 -14.70
CA GLU A 77 -11.58 0.83 -16.12
C GLU A 77 -12.67 1.40 -17.04
N ARG A 78 -13.94 1.13 -16.72
CA ARG A 78 -15.08 1.69 -17.46
C ARG A 78 -15.10 3.23 -17.41
N LEU A 79 -14.79 3.83 -16.26
CA LEU A 79 -14.77 5.29 -16.11
C LEU A 79 -13.57 5.92 -16.83
N ILE A 80 -12.39 5.30 -16.77
CA ILE A 80 -11.20 5.72 -17.51
C ILE A 80 -11.47 5.67 -19.01
N GLY A 81 -12.05 4.57 -19.51
CA GLY A 81 -12.42 4.43 -20.92
C GLY A 81 -13.45 5.47 -21.40
N LYS A 82 -14.29 5.98 -20.49
CA LYS A 82 -15.25 7.08 -20.77
C LYS A 82 -14.68 8.47 -20.56
N GLY A 83 -13.62 8.61 -19.76
CA GLY A 83 -13.01 9.89 -19.40
C GLY A 83 -12.38 10.60 -20.59
N GLY A 84 -11.81 9.85 -21.54
CA GLY A 84 -11.18 10.39 -22.74
C GLY A 84 -10.19 11.51 -22.42
N GLU A 85 -10.23 12.60 -23.20
CA GLU A 85 -9.42 13.80 -22.97
C GLU A 85 -10.01 14.76 -21.91
N ARG A 86 -11.18 14.46 -21.35
CA ARG A 86 -11.92 15.39 -20.46
C ARG A 86 -11.39 15.41 -19.03
N PHE A 87 -10.82 14.30 -18.57
CA PHE A 87 -10.27 14.18 -17.23
C PHE A 87 -9.10 13.17 -17.23
N PRO A 88 -7.93 13.49 -16.64
CA PRO A 88 -6.78 12.59 -16.66
C PRO A 88 -7.09 11.23 -16.01
N PRO A 89 -6.65 10.10 -16.58
CA PRO A 89 -6.90 8.77 -16.04
C PRO A 89 -6.52 8.61 -14.56
N ASP A 90 -5.40 9.18 -14.13
CA ASP A 90 -4.93 9.12 -12.75
C ASP A 90 -5.84 9.91 -11.80
N ALA A 91 -6.35 11.05 -12.26
CA ALA A 91 -7.30 11.86 -11.50
C ALA A 91 -8.66 11.17 -11.37
N ILE A 92 -9.15 10.50 -12.43
CA ILE A 92 -10.35 9.63 -12.36
C ILE A 92 -10.13 8.57 -11.29
N ARG A 93 -8.98 7.90 -11.31
CA ARG A 93 -8.67 6.84 -10.35
C ARG A 93 -8.68 7.37 -8.92
N ALA A 94 -7.99 8.47 -8.66
CA ALA A 94 -7.92 9.07 -7.33
C ALA A 94 -9.31 9.49 -6.80
N VAL A 95 -10.05 10.27 -7.60
CA VAL A 95 -11.37 10.81 -7.20
C VAL A 95 -12.37 9.68 -6.96
N PHE A 96 -12.50 8.75 -7.91
CA PHE A 96 -13.53 7.72 -7.80
C PHE A 96 -13.21 6.66 -6.74
N ARG A 97 -11.92 6.42 -6.42
CA ARG A 97 -11.52 5.61 -5.26
C ARG A 97 -12.02 6.21 -3.95
N GLU A 98 -11.80 7.51 -3.76
CA GLU A 98 -12.27 8.19 -2.54
C GLU A 98 -13.80 8.24 -2.47
N VAL A 99 -14.48 8.47 -3.61
CA VAL A 99 -15.95 8.39 -3.68
C VAL A 99 -16.46 6.98 -3.32
N MET A 100 -15.78 5.94 -3.79
CA MET A 100 -16.11 4.56 -3.45
C MET A 100 -15.92 4.30 -1.96
N SER A 101 -14.76 4.67 -1.42
CA SER A 101 -14.43 4.56 0.02
C SER A 101 -15.43 5.30 0.90
N ALA A 102 -15.78 6.55 0.54
CA ALA A 102 -16.74 7.37 1.28
C ALA A 102 -18.16 6.80 1.28
N CYS A 103 -18.64 6.23 0.17
CA CYS A 103 -19.97 5.60 0.18
C CYS A 103 -20.02 4.30 0.98
N LEU A 104 -18.89 3.58 1.13
CA LEU A 104 -18.79 2.37 1.93
C LEU A 104 -18.71 2.66 3.44
N SER A 105 -18.09 3.77 3.83
CA SER A 105 -17.88 4.11 5.26
C SER A 105 -19.14 4.57 6.00
N VAL A 106 -20.20 4.95 5.27
CA VAL A 106 -21.48 5.44 5.83
C VAL A 106 -22.24 4.38 6.65
N GLU A 107 -21.88 3.10 6.54
CA GLU A 107 -22.64 2.00 7.16
C GLU A 107 -22.03 1.43 8.44
N GLN A 108 -20.71 1.29 8.45
CA GLN A 108 -19.84 0.97 9.59
C GLN A 108 -18.42 0.99 9.01
N PRO A 109 -17.49 1.80 9.53
CA PRO A 109 -16.17 1.91 8.94
C PRO A 109 -15.44 0.56 9.06
N LEU A 110 -15.05 0.03 7.91
CA LEU A 110 -14.33 -1.23 7.78
C LEU A 110 -13.08 -1.20 8.67
N ARG A 111 -12.96 -2.14 9.61
CA ARG A 111 -11.78 -2.27 10.47
C ARG A 111 -10.73 -3.17 9.82
N VAL A 112 -9.54 -2.62 9.61
CA VAL A 112 -8.40 -3.31 8.98
C VAL A 112 -7.21 -3.28 9.94
N ALA A 113 -6.77 -4.45 10.39
CA ALA A 113 -5.55 -4.60 11.16
C ALA A 113 -4.33 -4.59 10.22
N TYR A 114 -3.20 -4.06 10.66
CA TYR A 114 -1.95 -4.11 9.90
C TYR A 114 -0.73 -4.21 10.82
N LEU A 115 0.36 -4.80 10.30
CA LEU A 115 1.63 -4.82 11.02
C LEU A 115 2.21 -3.40 11.10
N GLY A 116 2.25 -2.87 12.31
CA GLY A 116 2.73 -1.54 12.65
C GLY A 116 4.25 -1.38 12.69
N PRO A 117 4.73 -0.21 13.16
CA PRO A 117 3.92 0.92 13.64
C PRO A 117 3.33 1.80 12.53
N GLU A 118 2.57 2.83 12.89
CA GLU A 118 2.13 3.90 11.99
C GLU A 118 3.31 4.52 11.22
N GLY A 119 3.15 4.80 9.93
CA GLY A 119 4.19 5.34 9.05
C GLY A 119 5.00 4.28 8.29
N THR A 120 4.64 3.00 8.41
CA THR A 120 5.30 1.90 7.71
C THR A 120 4.73 1.64 6.30
N PHE A 121 5.47 0.89 5.49
CA PHE A 121 4.99 0.41 4.18
C PHE A 121 3.75 -0.47 4.28
N THR A 122 3.57 -1.21 5.39
CA THR A 122 2.35 -2.01 5.61
C THR A 122 1.12 -1.13 5.76
N GLN A 123 1.22 -0.01 6.49
CA GLN A 123 0.13 0.96 6.58
C GLN A 123 -0.18 1.57 5.20
N LEU A 124 0.87 1.89 4.42
CA LEU A 124 0.69 2.39 3.05
C LEU A 124 -0.05 1.36 2.17
N ALA A 125 0.29 0.07 2.28
CA ALA A 125 -0.43 -1.00 1.59
C ALA A 125 -1.89 -1.08 2.01
N ALA A 126 -2.16 -0.98 3.32
CA ALA A 126 -3.51 -0.99 3.86
C ALA A 126 -4.34 0.23 3.39
N ARG A 127 -3.75 1.44 3.36
CA ARG A 127 -4.37 2.65 2.79
C ARG A 127 -4.67 2.51 1.31
N ARG A 128 -3.75 1.94 0.53
CA ARG A 128 -3.93 1.71 -0.91
C ARG A 128 -5.07 0.73 -1.21
N LEU A 129 -5.20 -0.32 -0.41
CA LEU A 129 -6.18 -1.40 -0.61
C LEU A 129 -7.59 -1.03 -0.15
N PHE A 130 -7.72 -0.27 0.95
CA PHE A 130 -9.01 -0.03 1.61
C PHE A 130 -9.45 1.44 1.62
N GLY A 131 -8.60 2.37 1.18
CA GLY A 131 -8.90 3.80 1.11
C GLY A 131 -8.89 4.51 2.47
N LEU A 132 -8.91 5.84 2.48
CA LEU A 132 -8.69 6.64 3.69
C LEU A 132 -9.77 6.52 4.77
N GLN A 133 -10.96 6.06 4.40
CA GLN A 133 -12.13 6.02 5.29
C GLN A 133 -12.24 4.73 6.12
N ALA A 134 -11.37 3.75 5.87
CA ALA A 134 -11.29 2.56 6.72
C ALA A 134 -10.70 2.91 8.09
N ARG A 135 -11.10 2.18 9.13
CA ARG A 135 -10.48 2.27 10.47
C ARG A 135 -9.30 1.32 10.53
N TYR A 136 -8.11 1.91 10.56
CA TYR A 136 -6.87 1.15 10.66
C TYR A 136 -6.52 0.87 12.12
N ARG A 137 -6.27 -0.41 12.43
CA ARG A 137 -5.77 -0.86 13.72
C ARG A 137 -4.31 -1.29 13.56
N GLU A 138 -3.42 -0.56 14.20
CA GLU A 138 -2.02 -0.97 14.31
C GLU A 138 -1.90 -2.19 15.22
N CYS A 139 -1.13 -3.19 14.79
CA CYS A 139 -0.73 -4.33 15.61
C CYS A 139 0.80 -4.42 15.68
N ALA A 140 1.34 -4.75 16.86
CA ALA A 140 2.78 -4.81 17.09
C ALA A 140 3.47 -6.02 16.42
N THR A 141 2.73 -7.10 16.18
CA THR A 141 3.24 -8.35 15.60
C THR A 141 2.31 -8.89 14.52
N ILE A 142 2.82 -9.78 13.67
CA ILE A 142 2.01 -10.48 12.67
C ILE A 142 0.94 -11.34 13.35
N ASP A 143 1.29 -12.06 14.41
CA ASP A 143 0.33 -12.86 15.18
C ASP A 143 -0.84 -12.03 15.71
N ALA A 144 -0.55 -10.81 16.21
CA ALA A 144 -1.60 -9.88 16.65
C ALA A 144 -2.50 -9.39 15.50
N VAL A 145 -2.01 -9.35 14.26
CA VAL A 145 -2.85 -9.09 13.08
C VAL A 145 -3.78 -10.26 12.81
N PHE A 146 -3.27 -11.49 12.85
CA PHE A 146 -4.06 -12.71 12.64
C PHE A 146 -5.13 -12.85 13.73
N GLU A 147 -4.75 -12.67 14.99
CA GLU A 147 -5.69 -12.74 16.12
C GLU A 147 -6.79 -11.68 16.02
N ALA A 148 -6.48 -10.46 15.60
CA ALA A 148 -7.49 -9.42 15.38
C ALA A 148 -8.51 -9.83 14.29
N VAL A 149 -8.09 -10.58 13.27
CA VAL A 149 -9.00 -11.06 12.21
C VAL A 149 -9.77 -12.30 12.68
N SER A 150 -9.12 -13.23 13.35
CA SER A 150 -9.74 -14.47 13.85
C SER A 150 -10.83 -14.15 14.89
N SER A 151 -10.57 -13.23 15.82
CA SER A 151 -11.51 -12.75 16.85
C SER A 151 -12.64 -11.85 16.33
N LYS A 152 -12.65 -11.51 15.03
CA LYS A 152 -13.58 -10.56 14.39
C LYS A 152 -13.47 -9.11 14.89
N ASP A 153 -12.40 -8.77 15.59
CA ASP A 153 -12.05 -7.38 15.93
C ASP A 153 -11.71 -6.54 14.69
N ALA A 154 -11.14 -7.18 13.67
CA ALA A 154 -10.91 -6.63 12.36
C ALA A 154 -11.56 -7.54 11.30
N ALA A 155 -12.03 -6.94 10.21
CA ALA A 155 -12.53 -7.69 9.06
C ALA A 155 -11.36 -8.29 8.26
N TYR A 156 -10.25 -7.57 8.20
CA TYR A 156 -9.07 -7.91 7.40
C TYR A 156 -7.78 -7.58 8.13
N GLY A 157 -6.71 -8.31 7.77
CA GLY A 157 -5.35 -8.07 8.23
C GLY A 157 -4.43 -7.84 7.04
N VAL A 158 -3.53 -6.86 7.11
CA VAL A 158 -2.52 -6.61 6.07
C VAL A 158 -1.15 -6.89 6.64
N VAL A 159 -0.44 -7.81 6.00
CA VAL A 159 0.90 -8.27 6.43
C VAL A 159 1.84 -8.37 5.23
N PRO A 160 3.15 -8.11 5.40
CA PRO A 160 4.13 -8.35 4.36
C PRO A 160 4.29 -9.88 4.17
N PHE A 161 4.37 -10.31 2.92
CA PHE A 161 4.50 -11.73 2.57
C PHE A 161 5.87 -12.06 1.99
N GLU A 162 6.36 -11.19 1.10
CA GLU A 162 7.64 -11.39 0.41
C GLU A 162 8.24 -10.05 -0.01
N ASN A 163 9.55 -9.92 0.08
CA ASN A 163 10.31 -8.82 -0.48
C ASN A 163 11.20 -9.31 -1.63
N SER A 164 11.30 -8.55 -2.71
CA SER A 164 12.05 -8.93 -3.91
C SER A 164 13.57 -9.06 -3.69
N THR A 165 14.11 -8.46 -2.63
CA THR A 165 15.54 -8.50 -2.30
C THR A 165 15.84 -9.52 -1.20
N GLU A 166 14.91 -9.72 -0.27
CA GLU A 166 15.19 -10.39 1.01
C GLU A 166 14.40 -11.69 1.18
N GLY A 167 13.54 -11.99 0.20
CA GLY A 167 12.75 -13.21 0.17
C GLY A 167 11.51 -13.14 1.06
N ALA A 168 11.05 -14.31 1.48
CA ALA A 168 9.79 -14.47 2.19
C ALA A 168 9.84 -13.96 3.63
N VAL A 169 8.71 -13.44 4.11
CA VAL A 169 8.51 -13.09 5.52
C VAL A 169 8.06 -14.33 6.27
N SER A 170 9.02 -15.03 6.89
CA SER A 170 8.78 -16.34 7.50
C SER A 170 7.65 -16.36 8.53
N MET A 171 7.50 -15.29 9.32
CA MET A 171 6.43 -15.16 10.32
C MET A 171 5.03 -15.15 9.70
N THR A 172 4.86 -14.52 8.54
CA THR A 172 3.58 -14.54 7.82
C THR A 172 3.30 -15.94 7.26
N SER A 173 4.31 -16.59 6.69
CA SER A 173 4.20 -17.98 6.21
C SER A 173 3.86 -18.95 7.35
N ASP A 174 4.46 -18.79 8.52
CA ASP A 174 4.15 -19.55 9.74
C ASP A 174 2.68 -19.35 10.15
N ALA A 175 2.25 -18.09 10.32
CA ALA A 175 0.88 -17.79 10.75
C ALA A 175 -0.19 -18.33 9.78
N LEU A 176 0.06 -18.29 8.47
CA LEU A 176 -0.83 -18.88 7.45
C LEU A 176 -0.88 -20.41 7.50
N LEU A 177 0.18 -21.08 7.97
CA LEU A 177 0.18 -22.52 8.14
C LEU A 177 -0.58 -22.93 9.41
N ASP A 178 -0.48 -22.13 10.47
CA ASP A 178 -1.02 -22.45 11.79
C ASP A 178 -2.49 -22.02 12.00
N ASP A 179 -2.97 -20.99 11.28
CA ASP A 179 -4.35 -20.46 11.39
C ASP A 179 -5.23 -20.88 10.20
N ASP A 180 -6.56 -20.91 10.36
CA ASP A 180 -7.54 -21.17 9.29
C ASP A 180 -7.82 -19.94 8.41
N LEU A 181 -7.22 -18.79 8.72
CA LEU A 181 -7.26 -17.62 7.84
C LEU A 181 -6.65 -17.89 6.47
N VAL A 182 -7.21 -17.24 5.45
CA VAL A 182 -6.78 -17.37 4.05
C VAL A 182 -6.32 -16.04 3.48
N ILE A 183 -5.45 -16.10 2.47
CA ILE A 183 -5.13 -14.94 1.64
C ILE A 183 -6.33 -14.66 0.73
N ARG A 184 -6.90 -13.46 0.86
CA ARG A 184 -8.03 -12.99 0.05
C ARG A 184 -7.61 -12.05 -1.07
N GLN A 185 -6.49 -11.35 -0.91
CA GLN A 185 -6.00 -10.38 -1.89
C GLN A 185 -4.51 -10.15 -1.69
N GLU A 186 -3.81 -9.70 -2.73
CA GLU A 186 -2.43 -9.24 -2.65
C GLU A 186 -2.26 -7.81 -3.16
N CYS A 187 -1.18 -7.16 -2.74
CA CYS A 187 -0.74 -5.86 -3.22
C CYS A 187 0.78 -5.86 -3.31
N VAL A 188 1.34 -5.43 -4.43
CA VAL A 188 2.78 -5.24 -4.56
C VAL A 188 3.06 -3.74 -4.49
N LEU A 189 3.92 -3.32 -3.57
CA LEU A 189 4.36 -1.93 -3.46
C LEU A 189 5.84 -1.80 -3.77
N PRO A 190 6.24 -0.86 -4.65
CA PRO A 190 7.62 -0.40 -4.74
C PRO A 190 8.06 0.19 -3.40
N ILE A 191 9.22 -0.25 -2.91
CA ILE A 191 9.82 0.25 -1.68
C ILE A 191 10.76 1.40 -2.04
N ALA A 192 10.19 2.60 -2.05
CA ALA A 192 10.90 3.85 -2.20
C ALA A 192 11.22 4.44 -0.83
N HIS A 193 12.50 4.60 -0.53
CA HIS A 193 12.95 5.26 0.69
C HIS A 193 13.09 6.76 0.46
N ALA A 194 12.67 7.55 1.44
CA ALA A 194 12.82 8.98 1.45
C ALA A 194 13.65 9.44 2.66
N LEU A 195 14.46 10.47 2.45
CA LEU A 195 15.12 11.22 3.51
C LEU A 195 14.15 12.29 4.02
N LEU A 196 13.79 12.19 5.31
CA LEU A 196 12.89 13.11 6.00
C LEU A 196 13.69 13.93 7.02
N SER A 197 13.56 15.25 7.03
CA SER A 197 14.27 16.10 8.00
C SER A 197 13.68 17.51 8.06
N ARG A 198 13.89 18.20 9.19
CA ARG A 198 13.67 19.65 9.35
C ARG A 198 14.94 20.48 9.15
N ALA A 199 16.08 19.82 8.93
CA ALA A 199 17.35 20.51 8.74
C ALA A 199 17.28 21.46 7.53
N PRO A 200 17.88 22.67 7.64
CA PRO A 200 17.78 23.69 6.59
C PRO A 200 18.53 23.30 5.30
N SER A 201 19.45 22.34 5.38
CA SER A 201 20.20 21.81 4.24
C SER A 201 20.75 20.41 4.54
N LEU A 202 21.15 19.67 3.50
CA LEU A 202 21.79 18.37 3.67
C LEU A 202 23.08 18.44 4.51
N SER A 203 23.85 19.52 4.38
CA SER A 203 25.08 19.71 5.16
C SER A 203 24.84 19.97 6.65
N ALA A 204 23.64 20.39 7.02
CA ALA A 204 23.24 20.63 8.40
C ALA A 204 22.75 19.35 9.11
N ILE A 205 22.65 18.22 8.40
CA ILE A 205 22.25 16.94 8.97
C ILE A 205 23.46 16.30 9.65
N THR A 206 23.35 16.08 10.96
CA THR A 206 24.41 15.47 11.78
C THR A 206 24.15 14.00 12.09
N THR A 207 22.88 13.58 12.07
CA THR A 207 22.47 12.23 12.46
C THR A 207 21.40 11.70 11.51
N VAL A 208 21.50 10.42 11.12
CA VAL A 208 20.53 9.72 10.29
C VAL A 208 20.02 8.48 11.02
N TYR A 209 18.71 8.44 11.30
CA TYR A 209 18.04 7.30 11.91
C TYR A 209 17.37 6.43 10.84
N SER A 210 17.45 5.11 10.95
CA SER A 210 16.56 4.19 10.24
C SER A 210 16.66 2.75 10.76
N HIS A 211 15.86 1.85 10.20
CA HIS A 211 16.01 0.41 10.40
C HIS A 211 17.31 -0.08 9.72
N PRO A 212 18.07 -1.05 10.28
CA PRO A 212 19.31 -1.55 9.69
C PRO A 212 19.21 -1.89 8.20
N GLN A 213 18.09 -2.48 7.80
CA GLN A 213 17.82 -2.86 6.41
C GLN A 213 17.67 -1.64 5.48
N ALA A 214 16.94 -0.62 5.91
CA ALA A 214 16.77 0.60 5.11
C ALA A 214 18.08 1.38 5.01
N LEU A 215 18.90 1.39 6.06
CA LEU A 215 20.26 1.93 6.03
C LEU A 215 21.15 1.19 5.03
N ALA A 216 21.12 -0.14 5.04
CA ALA A 216 21.87 -0.97 4.10
C ALA A 216 21.44 -0.71 2.65
N GLN A 217 20.13 -0.53 2.42
CA GLN A 217 19.57 -0.25 1.10
C GLN A 217 19.84 1.19 0.61
N CYS A 218 20.31 2.11 1.45
CA CYS A 218 20.60 3.50 1.07
C CYS A 218 22.08 3.88 1.30
N ARG A 219 22.96 2.88 1.48
CA ARG A 219 24.34 3.08 1.91
C ARG A 219 25.13 3.93 0.92
N SER A 220 24.98 3.67 -0.38
CA SER A 220 25.73 4.38 -1.42
C SER A 220 25.30 5.85 -1.49
N TRP A 221 23.99 6.12 -1.36
CA TRP A 221 23.48 7.47 -1.29
C TRP A 221 23.99 8.22 -0.05
N LEU A 222 23.94 7.60 1.13
CA LEU A 222 24.44 8.19 2.38
C LEU A 222 25.94 8.52 2.30
N ALA A 223 26.77 7.59 1.80
CA ALA A 223 28.20 7.82 1.66
C ALA A 223 28.52 9.00 0.73
N LYS A 224 27.70 9.21 -0.31
CA LYS A 224 27.89 10.30 -1.27
C LYS A 224 27.39 11.66 -0.76
N HIS A 225 26.25 11.68 -0.07
CA HIS A 225 25.53 12.92 0.25
C HIS A 225 25.65 13.36 1.71
N LEU A 226 25.83 12.42 2.64
CA LEU A 226 25.92 12.65 4.08
C LEU A 226 27.13 11.92 4.70
N PRO A 227 28.36 12.08 4.17
CA PRO A 227 29.53 11.30 4.60
C PRO A 227 29.96 11.54 6.05
N ARG A 228 29.50 12.64 6.66
CA ARG A 228 29.83 13.04 8.04
C ARG A 228 28.72 12.78 9.04
N ALA A 229 27.54 12.37 8.58
CA ALA A 229 26.41 12.14 9.47
C ALA A 229 26.59 10.81 10.21
N GLN A 230 26.29 10.80 11.51
CA GLN A 230 26.26 9.57 12.30
C GLN A 230 25.02 8.77 11.91
N VAL A 231 25.20 7.48 11.60
CA VAL A 231 24.09 6.58 11.32
C VAL A 231 23.68 5.86 12.60
N VAL A 232 22.41 5.97 12.98
CA VAL A 232 21.83 5.37 14.18
C VAL A 232 20.73 4.38 13.79
N GLN A 233 20.84 3.16 14.31
CA GLN A 233 19.88 2.10 14.06
C GLN A 233 18.67 2.21 14.99
N THR A 234 17.49 1.93 14.45
CA THR A 234 16.21 1.93 15.17
C THR A 234 15.43 0.66 14.84
N THR A 235 14.37 0.40 15.60
CA THR A 235 13.54 -0.80 15.44
C THR A 235 12.65 -0.80 14.20
N SER A 236 12.38 0.36 13.60
CA SER A 236 11.61 0.49 12.35
C SER A 236 11.87 1.82 11.66
N THR A 237 11.55 1.93 10.38
CA THR A 237 11.62 3.19 9.61
C THR A 237 10.70 4.27 10.17
N ALA A 238 9.53 3.88 10.67
CA ALA A 238 8.61 4.77 11.37
C ALA A 238 9.16 5.25 12.72
N ALA A 239 9.77 4.36 13.51
CA ALA A 239 10.46 4.75 14.74
C ALA A 239 11.55 5.79 14.44
N ALA A 240 12.32 5.62 13.36
CA ALA A 240 13.30 6.61 12.94
C ALA A 240 12.71 7.99 12.61
N ALA A 241 11.56 8.05 11.94
CA ALA A 241 10.89 9.33 11.66
C ALA A 241 10.48 10.04 12.96
N ARG A 242 10.04 9.29 13.97
CA ARG A 242 9.75 9.82 15.31
C ARG A 242 11.02 10.30 16.03
N GLU A 243 12.12 9.55 16.00
CA GLU A 243 13.39 9.99 16.61
C GLU A 243 13.93 11.26 15.92
N ALA A 244 13.92 11.32 14.59
CA ALA A 244 14.38 12.50 13.84
C ALA A 244 13.49 13.73 14.06
N LYS A 245 12.26 13.57 14.55
CA LYS A 245 11.40 14.69 14.94
C LYS A 245 11.87 15.37 16.23
N ALA A 246 12.67 14.71 17.06
CA ALA A 246 13.16 15.29 18.32
C ALA A 246 14.34 16.26 18.13
N ASP A 247 15.00 16.23 16.96
CA ASP A 247 16.21 17.02 16.67
C ASP A 247 16.09 17.69 15.29
N ASP A 248 16.33 19.00 15.23
CA ASP A 248 16.22 19.80 14.00
C ASP A 248 17.35 19.50 13.01
N HIS A 249 18.45 18.90 13.47
CA HIS A 249 19.61 18.49 12.68
C HIS A 249 19.63 16.98 12.39
N ALA A 250 18.60 16.24 12.82
CA ALA A 250 18.45 14.84 12.51
C ALA A 250 17.66 14.61 11.21
N ALA A 251 17.92 13.48 10.57
CA ALA A 251 17.14 12.97 9.47
C ALA A 251 16.71 11.52 9.72
N ALA A 252 15.63 11.11 9.08
CA ALA A 252 15.17 9.73 9.04
C ALA A 252 15.16 9.21 7.61
N ILE A 253 15.52 7.94 7.43
CA ILE A 253 15.17 7.22 6.20
C ILE A 253 13.90 6.44 6.47
N ALA A 254 12.82 6.77 5.78
CA ALA A 254 11.52 6.13 5.96
C ALA A 254 10.67 6.12 4.70
N ALA A 255 9.49 5.51 4.78
CA ALA A 255 8.46 5.64 3.76
C ALA A 255 7.93 7.09 3.74
N GLU A 256 7.55 7.60 2.57
CA GLU A 256 7.06 8.99 2.45
C GLU A 256 5.82 9.29 3.30
N ILE A 257 4.97 8.28 3.55
CA ILE A 257 3.80 8.42 4.45
C ILE A 257 4.18 8.88 5.86
N ALA A 258 5.38 8.54 6.35
CA ALA A 258 5.85 8.97 7.66
C ALA A 258 6.08 10.50 7.72
N ALA A 259 6.27 11.16 6.57
CA ALA A 259 6.40 12.61 6.49
C ALA A 259 5.12 13.32 6.94
N GLU A 260 3.96 12.83 6.47
CA GLU A 260 2.63 13.35 6.83
C GLU A 260 2.36 13.10 8.32
N ILE A 261 2.53 11.86 8.78
CA ILE A 261 2.20 11.43 10.15
C ILE A 261 3.05 12.16 11.19
N HIS A 262 4.36 12.29 10.94
CA HIS A 262 5.27 12.90 11.90
C HIS A 262 5.45 14.41 11.68
N ALA A 263 4.83 15.00 10.65
CA ALA A 263 5.06 16.38 10.21
C ALA A 263 6.56 16.66 9.95
N LEU A 264 7.23 15.72 9.27
CA LEU A 264 8.66 15.76 8.97
C LEU A 264 8.85 15.92 7.44
N PRO A 265 9.34 17.06 6.93
CA PRO A 265 9.41 17.31 5.49
C PRO A 265 10.26 16.29 4.73
N VAL A 266 9.81 15.92 3.52
CA VAL A 266 10.60 15.12 2.59
C VAL A 266 11.71 16.01 1.99
N VAL A 267 12.96 15.71 2.31
CA VAL A 267 14.14 16.39 1.73
C VAL A 267 14.50 15.78 0.40
N ARG A 268 14.46 14.44 0.31
CA ARG A 268 14.77 13.71 -0.91
C ARG A 268 14.02 12.39 -0.98
N SER A 269 13.31 12.17 -2.07
CA SER A 269 12.69 10.88 -2.40
C SER A 269 13.65 9.97 -3.19
N ASN A 270 13.37 8.67 -3.15
CA ASN A 270 14.03 7.63 -3.93
C ASN A 270 15.55 7.55 -3.70
N ILE A 271 15.97 7.48 -2.44
CA ILE A 271 17.39 7.44 -2.06
C ILE A 271 17.98 6.04 -1.97
N GLN A 272 17.18 5.00 -2.23
CA GLN A 272 17.63 3.62 -2.25
C GLN A 272 18.62 3.34 -3.39
N ASP A 273 19.58 2.47 -3.12
CA ASP A 273 20.65 2.09 -4.04
C ASP A 273 20.15 1.28 -5.24
N ARG A 274 19.05 0.52 -5.06
CA ARG A 274 18.39 -0.27 -6.11
C ARG A 274 16.97 0.22 -6.34
N ALA A 275 16.65 0.59 -7.58
CA ALA A 275 15.29 1.03 -7.95
C ALA A 275 14.28 -0.14 -7.94
N GLU A 276 14.73 -1.36 -8.24
CA GLU A 276 13.89 -2.56 -8.32
C GLU A 276 13.76 -3.25 -6.95
N ASN A 277 13.15 -2.56 -5.99
CA ASN A 277 12.79 -3.13 -4.69
C ASN A 277 11.27 -3.05 -4.51
N ALA A 278 10.62 -4.19 -4.31
CA ALA A 278 9.20 -4.25 -4.06
C ALA A 278 8.87 -5.25 -2.95
N THR A 279 7.85 -4.93 -2.17
CA THR A 279 7.29 -5.85 -1.18
C THR A 279 5.88 -6.23 -1.59
N ARG A 280 5.64 -7.53 -1.63
CA ARG A 280 4.31 -8.11 -1.77
C ARG A 280 3.69 -8.23 -0.38
N PHE A 281 2.56 -7.56 -0.21
CA PHE A 281 1.69 -7.63 0.94
C PHE A 281 0.48 -8.50 0.61
N VAL A 282 -0.04 -9.17 1.61
CA VAL A 282 -1.26 -9.98 1.49
C VAL A 282 -2.31 -9.50 2.48
N VAL A 283 -3.57 -9.65 2.07
CA VAL A 283 -4.74 -9.44 2.89
C VAL A 283 -5.20 -10.79 3.42
N VAL A 284 -5.15 -10.96 4.73
CA VAL A 284 -5.69 -12.14 5.41
C VAL A 284 -7.14 -11.90 5.82
N ALA A 285 -7.96 -12.94 5.64
CA ALA A 285 -9.39 -12.92 5.92
C ALA A 285 -9.88 -14.32 6.33
N ARG A 286 -11.11 -14.41 6.81
CA ARG A 286 -11.76 -15.68 7.16
C ARG A 286 -12.36 -16.42 5.96
N GLU A 287 -12.40 -15.79 4.79
CA GLU A 287 -13.06 -16.30 3.59
C GLU A 287 -12.25 -15.99 2.33
N ASP A 288 -12.26 -16.94 1.37
CA ASP A 288 -11.65 -16.81 0.05
C ASP A 288 -12.28 -15.70 -0.79
N ALA A 289 -11.50 -15.18 -1.74
CA ALA A 289 -12.06 -14.35 -2.80
C ALA A 289 -12.83 -15.20 -3.83
N PRO A 290 -13.80 -14.59 -4.54
CA PRO A 290 -14.38 -15.21 -5.72
C PRO A 290 -13.37 -15.22 -6.90
N PRO A 291 -13.49 -16.17 -7.86
CA PRO A 291 -12.67 -16.17 -9.07
C PRO A 291 -12.81 -14.90 -9.90
N THR A 292 -11.71 -14.47 -10.48
CA THR A 292 -11.61 -13.27 -11.32
C THR A 292 -11.14 -13.56 -12.74
N GLY A 293 -10.57 -14.76 -12.97
CA GLY A 293 -9.96 -15.16 -14.24
C GLY A 293 -8.49 -14.73 -14.37
N ARG A 294 -7.98 -13.95 -13.41
CA ARG A 294 -6.55 -13.63 -13.29
C ARG A 294 -6.14 -13.78 -11.82
N ASP A 295 -6.19 -15.02 -11.36
CA ASP A 295 -6.02 -15.37 -9.97
C ASP A 295 -4.68 -16.04 -9.70
N ARG A 296 -4.36 -16.12 -8.41
CA ARG A 296 -3.27 -16.91 -7.85
C ARG A 296 -3.83 -17.80 -6.76
N THR A 297 -3.32 -19.02 -6.67
CA THR A 297 -3.63 -19.94 -5.56
C THR A 297 -2.35 -20.28 -4.82
N THR A 298 -2.28 -19.96 -3.53
CA THR A 298 -1.17 -20.36 -2.66
C THR A 298 -1.53 -21.65 -1.95
N ILE A 299 -0.63 -22.64 -2.00
CA ILE A 299 -0.74 -23.88 -1.24
C ILE A 299 0.51 -24.12 -0.40
N ALA A 300 0.32 -24.87 0.67
CA ALA A 300 1.41 -25.55 1.35
C ALA A 300 1.20 -27.05 1.22
N PHE A 301 2.28 -27.80 0.95
CA PHE A 301 2.23 -29.26 1.02
C PHE A 301 3.47 -29.83 1.69
N GLY A 302 3.30 -30.95 2.37
CA GLY A 302 4.38 -31.71 3.02
C GLY A 302 4.71 -32.96 2.22
N VAL A 303 5.99 -33.27 2.10
CA VAL A 303 6.46 -34.56 1.55
C VAL A 303 7.43 -35.21 2.52
N ALA A 304 7.47 -36.54 2.49
CA ALA A 304 8.52 -37.32 3.14
C ALA A 304 9.91 -36.98 2.56
N ASP A 305 10.94 -37.03 3.40
CA ASP A 305 12.32 -36.81 2.99
C ASP A 305 12.88 -38.05 2.26
N GLU A 306 12.48 -38.18 1.00
CA GLU A 306 12.84 -39.29 0.12
C GLU A 306 13.23 -38.80 -1.28
N LYS A 307 14.04 -39.61 -1.96
CA LYS A 307 14.51 -39.30 -3.32
C LYS A 307 13.32 -39.09 -4.27
N GLY A 308 13.30 -37.92 -4.91
CA GLY A 308 12.31 -37.54 -5.91
C GLY A 308 10.92 -37.18 -5.36
N ALA A 309 10.74 -37.07 -4.04
CA ALA A 309 9.44 -36.75 -3.45
C ALA A 309 8.87 -35.42 -3.96
N LEU A 310 9.66 -34.34 -3.93
CA LEU A 310 9.26 -33.05 -4.49
C LEU A 310 8.97 -33.14 -5.99
N ARG A 311 9.83 -33.82 -6.76
CA ARG A 311 9.66 -33.98 -8.22
C ARG A 311 8.31 -34.59 -8.55
N ARG A 312 7.87 -35.64 -7.83
CA ARG A 312 6.57 -36.29 -8.07
C ARG A 312 5.41 -35.29 -7.95
N VAL A 313 5.45 -34.43 -6.94
CA VAL A 313 4.42 -33.40 -6.75
C VAL A 313 4.49 -32.34 -7.85
N LEU A 314 5.69 -31.90 -8.24
CA LEU A 314 5.84 -30.91 -9.32
C LEU A 314 5.41 -31.45 -10.68
N SER A 315 5.68 -32.72 -10.99
CA SER A 315 5.21 -33.36 -12.23
C SER A 315 3.69 -33.43 -12.29
N VAL A 316 3.00 -33.63 -11.16
CA VAL A 316 1.54 -33.58 -11.12
C VAL A 316 0.99 -32.20 -11.51
N LEU A 317 1.66 -31.11 -11.08
CA LEU A 317 1.27 -29.75 -11.44
C LEU A 317 1.48 -29.48 -12.93
N GLU A 318 2.60 -29.94 -13.47
CA GLU A 318 2.93 -29.88 -14.91
C GLU A 318 1.91 -30.66 -15.76
N ASP A 319 1.61 -31.91 -15.40
CA ASP A 319 0.61 -32.75 -16.08
C ASP A 319 -0.80 -32.13 -16.07
N CYS A 320 -1.07 -31.26 -15.09
CA CYS A 320 -2.33 -30.53 -15.00
C CYS A 320 -2.34 -29.20 -15.76
N ASP A 321 -1.25 -28.81 -16.41
CA ASP A 321 -1.05 -27.53 -17.10
C ASP A 321 -1.19 -26.31 -16.15
N VAL A 322 -0.61 -26.43 -14.94
CA VAL A 322 -0.64 -25.35 -13.94
C VAL A 322 0.76 -24.76 -13.76
N ASN A 323 0.91 -23.47 -14.08
CA ASN A 323 2.16 -22.75 -13.92
C ASN A 323 2.44 -22.39 -12.45
N LEU A 324 3.71 -22.46 -12.06
CA LEU A 324 4.19 -22.07 -10.72
C LEU A 324 4.92 -20.73 -10.80
N THR A 325 4.57 -19.80 -9.92
CA THR A 325 5.22 -18.47 -9.85
C THR A 325 6.14 -18.30 -8.65
N ARG A 326 6.05 -19.19 -7.66
CA ARG A 326 6.88 -19.17 -6.45
C ARG A 326 6.95 -20.58 -5.85
N ILE A 327 8.12 -20.96 -5.34
CA ILE A 327 8.31 -22.15 -4.51
C ILE A 327 9.31 -21.85 -3.40
N GLU A 328 8.96 -22.20 -2.17
CA GLU A 328 9.79 -22.00 -0.99
C GLU A 328 9.73 -23.26 -0.11
N SER A 329 10.89 -23.80 0.27
CA SER A 329 10.97 -24.90 1.23
C SER A 329 11.13 -24.36 2.65
N ARG A 330 10.45 -24.99 3.61
CA ARG A 330 10.55 -24.66 5.02
C ARG A 330 10.59 -25.92 5.88
N PRO A 331 11.36 -25.93 6.99
CA PRO A 331 11.35 -27.04 7.92
C PRO A 331 9.98 -27.13 8.62
N ASN A 332 9.48 -28.35 8.79
CA ASN A 332 8.26 -28.59 9.57
C ASN A 332 8.57 -28.50 11.06
N LYS A 333 7.95 -27.55 11.77
CA LYS A 333 8.16 -27.35 13.22
C LYS A 333 7.60 -28.51 14.07
N ASN A 334 6.61 -29.24 13.56
CA ASN A 334 5.91 -30.31 14.28
C ASN A 334 6.51 -31.70 14.05
N ARG A 335 7.34 -31.88 13.01
CA ARG A 335 7.92 -33.17 12.65
C ARG A 335 9.33 -32.99 12.10
N ALA A 336 10.32 -33.43 12.87
CA ALA A 336 11.73 -33.37 12.47
C ALA A 336 11.95 -34.05 11.11
N TRP A 337 12.76 -33.42 10.25
CA TRP A 337 13.13 -33.92 8.92
C TRP A 337 11.97 -34.03 7.91
N HIS A 338 10.82 -33.42 8.18
CA HIS A 338 9.81 -33.17 7.15
C HIS A 338 9.90 -31.73 6.66
N TYR A 339 9.74 -31.53 5.36
CA TYR A 339 9.72 -30.21 4.73
C TYR A 339 8.31 -29.86 4.27
N LEU A 340 7.93 -28.62 4.51
CA LEU A 340 6.76 -27.99 3.92
C LEU A 340 7.21 -27.14 2.74
N PHE A 341 6.50 -27.25 1.63
CA PHE A 341 6.71 -26.45 0.44
C PHE A 341 5.54 -25.50 0.28
N LEU A 342 5.82 -24.19 0.30
CA LEU A 342 4.83 -23.18 -0.04
C LEU A 342 4.98 -22.82 -1.52
N VAL A 343 3.89 -22.91 -2.27
CA VAL A 343 3.88 -22.74 -3.72
C VAL A 343 2.76 -21.81 -4.14
N ASP A 344 3.05 -20.90 -5.06
CA ASP A 344 2.05 -20.05 -5.72
C ASP A 344 1.78 -20.55 -7.14
N LEU A 345 0.54 -20.96 -7.38
CA LEU A 345 0.01 -21.44 -8.65
C LEU A 345 -0.69 -20.30 -9.40
N GLU A 346 -0.58 -20.25 -10.73
CA GLU A 346 -1.45 -19.40 -11.54
C GLU A 346 -2.83 -20.05 -11.68
N GLY A 347 -3.88 -19.26 -11.46
CA GLY A 347 -5.27 -19.70 -11.50
C GLY A 347 -5.93 -19.81 -10.12
N HIS A 348 -7.24 -19.94 -10.12
CA HIS A 348 -8.09 -20.07 -8.94
C HIS A 348 -8.35 -21.55 -8.64
N ARG A 349 -8.50 -21.95 -7.37
CA ARG A 349 -8.87 -23.33 -6.96
C ARG A 349 -10.18 -23.88 -7.55
N LYS A 350 -10.97 -23.02 -8.20
CA LYS A 350 -12.25 -23.36 -8.84
C LYS A 350 -12.10 -23.55 -10.35
N ASP A 351 -10.95 -23.20 -10.91
CA ASP A 351 -10.61 -23.47 -12.30
C ASP A 351 -10.29 -24.96 -12.42
N GLU A 352 -10.80 -25.60 -13.47
CA GLU A 352 -10.68 -27.05 -13.66
C GLU A 352 -9.21 -27.54 -13.60
N PRO A 353 -8.21 -26.91 -14.27
CA PRO A 353 -6.82 -27.33 -14.18
C PRO A 353 -6.27 -27.31 -12.76
N VAL A 354 -6.54 -26.24 -12.01
CA VAL A 354 -6.06 -26.07 -10.63
C VAL A 354 -6.79 -27.02 -9.68
N ALA A 355 -8.11 -27.18 -9.80
CA ALA A 355 -8.87 -28.10 -8.97
C ALA A 355 -8.39 -29.55 -9.14
N ARG A 356 -8.12 -29.97 -10.39
CA ARG A 356 -7.54 -31.28 -10.70
C ARG A 356 -6.14 -31.43 -10.10
N ALA A 357 -5.30 -30.40 -10.24
CA ALA A 357 -3.96 -30.37 -9.66
C ALA A 357 -3.99 -30.52 -8.14
N LEU A 358 -4.83 -29.76 -7.43
CA LEU A 358 -4.98 -29.84 -5.99
C LEU A 358 -5.40 -31.25 -5.52
N ALA A 359 -6.37 -31.86 -6.22
CA ALA A 359 -6.82 -33.22 -5.92
C ALA A 359 -5.72 -34.27 -6.14
N ALA A 360 -4.86 -34.09 -7.14
CA ALA A 360 -3.75 -34.98 -7.44
C ALA A 360 -2.56 -34.79 -6.49
N VAL A 361 -2.27 -33.55 -6.09
CA VAL A 361 -1.26 -33.25 -5.06
C VAL A 361 -1.68 -33.85 -3.71
N ALA A 362 -2.96 -33.77 -3.34
CA ALA A 362 -3.49 -34.36 -2.10
C ALA A 362 -3.34 -35.89 -2.03
N LYS A 363 -3.19 -36.58 -3.17
CA LYS A 363 -2.90 -38.03 -3.22
C LYS A 363 -1.41 -38.35 -3.10
N SER A 364 -0.55 -37.39 -3.39
CA SER A 364 0.91 -37.57 -3.51
C SER A 364 1.71 -36.98 -2.35
N ALA A 365 1.08 -36.10 -1.56
CA ALA A 365 1.67 -35.40 -0.43
C ALA A 365 1.07 -35.89 0.89
N ASP A 366 1.87 -35.86 1.96
CA ASP A 366 1.42 -36.25 3.31
C ASP A 366 0.47 -35.23 3.92
N PHE A 367 0.55 -33.99 3.45
CA PHE A 367 -0.19 -32.85 3.92
C PHE A 367 -0.40 -31.88 2.76
N VAL A 368 -1.60 -31.31 2.65
CA VAL A 368 -1.89 -30.21 1.72
C VAL A 368 -2.83 -29.23 2.40
N LYS A 369 -2.49 -27.95 2.36
CA LYS A 369 -3.33 -26.84 2.81
C LYS A 369 -3.42 -25.81 1.71
N VAL A 370 -4.64 -25.40 1.35
CA VAL A 370 -4.84 -24.28 0.44
C VAL A 370 -4.91 -23.01 1.28
N ILE A 371 -3.88 -22.18 1.16
CA ILE A 371 -3.70 -20.94 1.94
C ILE A 371 -4.57 -19.80 1.37
N GLY A 372 -4.98 -19.87 0.11
CA GLY A 372 -5.89 -18.89 -0.48
C GLY A 372 -5.97 -18.99 -1.99
N SER A 373 -7.10 -18.61 -2.56
CA SER A 373 -7.21 -18.28 -4.00
C SER A 373 -7.72 -16.85 -4.13
N TYR A 374 -6.97 -16.02 -4.85
CA TYR A 374 -7.17 -14.58 -4.80
C TYR A 374 -6.70 -13.86 -6.07
N PRO A 375 -7.20 -12.64 -6.34
CA PRO A 375 -6.84 -11.88 -7.53
C PRO A 375 -5.35 -11.55 -7.53
N ARG A 376 -4.69 -11.76 -8.67
CA ARG A 376 -3.27 -11.44 -8.84
C ARG A 376 -3.08 -9.93 -8.99
N ALA A 377 -2.15 -9.35 -8.24
CA ALA A 377 -1.81 -7.93 -8.34
C ALA A 377 -1.13 -7.61 -9.68
N GLU A 378 -1.28 -6.37 -10.15
CA GLU A 378 -0.50 -5.86 -11.29
C GLU A 378 1.00 -5.80 -10.94
N PRO A 379 1.91 -6.01 -11.91
CA PRO A 379 3.35 -5.94 -11.66
C PRO A 379 3.77 -4.54 -11.21
N ALA A 380 4.67 -4.46 -10.23
CA ALA A 380 5.23 -3.19 -9.73
C ALA A 380 5.84 -2.30 -10.83
N ALA A 381 6.43 -2.90 -11.88
CA ALA A 381 7.03 -2.17 -13.00
C ALA A 381 6.00 -1.38 -13.83
N GLU A 382 4.77 -1.88 -13.93
CA GLU A 382 3.70 -1.19 -14.65
C GLU A 382 3.09 -0.07 -13.78
N GLU A 383 3.14 -0.22 -12.46
CA GLU A 383 2.77 0.83 -11.50
C GLU A 383 3.83 1.95 -11.39
N MET A 384 5.12 1.62 -11.41
CA MET A 384 6.21 2.60 -11.41
C MET A 384 6.21 3.47 -12.67
N ARG A 385 5.79 2.93 -13.83
CA ARG A 385 5.60 3.71 -15.07
C ARG A 385 4.39 4.66 -15.01
N ARG A 386 3.41 4.39 -14.14
CA ARG A 386 2.17 5.18 -13.98
C ARG A 386 2.27 6.24 -12.88
N THR A 387 3.32 6.23 -12.06
CA THR A 387 3.52 7.22 -10.99
C THR A 387 4.51 8.29 -11.45
N PRO A 388 4.08 9.53 -11.79
CA PRO A 388 5.03 10.55 -12.24
C PRO A 388 5.98 10.93 -11.10
N SER A 389 7.28 10.87 -11.37
CA SER A 389 8.29 11.42 -10.46
C SER A 389 8.01 12.92 -10.24
N PRO A 390 7.97 13.42 -8.99
CA PRO A 390 7.86 14.85 -8.72
C PRO A 390 9.04 15.68 -9.28
N SER A 391 10.12 15.05 -9.75
CA SER A 391 11.35 15.73 -10.14
C SER A 391 11.43 16.23 -11.59
N GLU A 392 10.44 15.96 -12.46
CA GLU A 392 10.53 16.37 -13.88
C GLU A 392 9.83 17.69 -14.25
N LYS A 393 9.34 18.47 -13.26
CA LYS A 393 8.88 19.84 -13.51
C LYS A 393 10.04 20.85 -13.43
N THR A 394 10.98 20.77 -14.37
CA THR A 394 11.83 21.92 -14.71
C THR A 394 11.41 22.40 -16.10
N PRO A 395 10.86 23.62 -16.28
CA PRO A 395 10.52 24.10 -17.61
C PRO A 395 11.83 24.29 -18.39
N ARG A 396 12.00 23.53 -19.49
CA ARG A 396 13.02 23.85 -20.50
C ARG A 396 12.73 25.27 -21.01
N ARG A 397 13.48 26.25 -20.50
CA ARG A 397 13.55 27.59 -21.10
C ARG A 397 13.97 27.41 -22.56
N ARG A 398 13.04 27.62 -23.49
CA ARG A 398 13.35 27.86 -24.89
C ARG A 398 14.19 29.12 -24.95
N ARG A 399 15.48 28.98 -25.25
CA ARG A 399 16.31 30.11 -25.71
C ARG A 399 15.75 30.52 -27.09
N ARG A 400 15.32 31.77 -27.19
CA ARG A 400 15.23 32.47 -28.48
C ARG A 400 16.61 32.95 -28.86
#